data_AF-A0A9E6C8X2-F1
#
_entry.id   AF-A0A9E6C8X2-F1
#
_cell.length_a   1.000
_cell.length_b   1.000
_cell.length_c   1.000
_cell.angle_alpha   90.00
_cell.angle_beta   90.00
_cell.angle_gamma   90.00
#
_symmetry.space_group_name_H-M   'P 1'
#
loop_
_entity.id
_entity.type
_entity.pdbx_description
1 polymer ?
#
loop_
_entity_poly.entity_id
_entity_poly.type
_entity_poly.pdbx_seq_one_letter_code
_entity_poly.pdbx_strand_id
1 'polypeptide(L)'
;MFIRFKIPTILFAVFVLIIKTSAQTPDGKEMRGVWIATVKNLDYPSSKFLSSEEQKKEFTDMLDYFSKIGINAVFFQIRPAADAFFPSKYEPWSEWLTGKQGKA
;
A
#
# COMPACT_ATOMS: atom_id res chain seq x y z
N MET A 1 -37.75 5.44 47.91
CA MET A 1 -36.66 6.37 47.56
C MET A 1 -36.86 6.79 46.10
N PHE A 2 -37.48 7.94 45.86
CA PHE A 2 -37.79 8.41 44.50
C PHE A 2 -36.61 9.20 43.94
N ILE A 3 -36.02 8.72 42.85
CA ILE A 3 -34.93 9.41 42.15
C ILE A 3 -35.53 10.66 41.47
N ARG A 4 -35.25 11.84 42.02
CA ARG A 4 -35.60 13.13 41.41
C ARG A 4 -34.56 13.48 40.35
N PHE A 5 -34.86 13.23 39.08
CA PHE A 5 -34.07 13.77 37.98
C PHE A 5 -34.24 15.29 37.93
N LYS A 6 -33.15 16.04 38.07
CA LYS A 6 -33.18 17.50 37.93
C LYS A 6 -33.36 17.83 36.45
N ILE A 7 -34.27 18.76 36.12
CA ILE A 7 -34.56 19.22 34.76
C ILE A 7 -33.30 19.47 33.90
N PRO A 8 -32.18 20.03 34.42
CA PRO A 8 -30.95 20.21 33.65
C PRO A 8 -30.32 18.90 33.16
N THR A 9 -30.44 17.82 33.93
CA THR A 9 -29.92 16.49 33.57
C THR A 9 -30.72 15.90 32.40
N ILE A 10 -32.04 16.10 32.40
CA ILE A 10 -32.91 15.67 31.30
C ILE A 10 -32.59 16.47 30.04
N LEU A 11 -32.43 17.79 30.15
CA LEU A 11 -32.08 18.65 29.02
C LEU A 11 -30.70 18.33 28.45
N PHE A 12 -29.70 18.03 29.29
CA PHE A 12 -28.39 17.61 28.84
C PHE A 12 -28.44 16.25 28.13
N ALA A 13 -29.20 15.28 28.65
CA ALA A 13 -29.38 13.99 28.00
C ALA A 13 -30.09 14.11 26.64
N VAL A 14 -31.11 14.97 26.55
CA VAL A 14 -31.80 15.28 25.29
C VAL A 14 -30.86 15.98 24.31
N PHE A 15 -30.02 16.92 24.77
CA PHE A 15 -29.02 17.57 23.93
C PHE A 15 -28.02 16.57 23.34
N VAL A 16 -27.49 15.64 24.14
CA VAL A 16 -26.60 14.57 23.67
C VAL A 16 -27.29 13.66 22.65
N LEU A 17 -28.58 13.36 22.83
CA LEU A 17 -29.36 12.55 21.88
C LEU A 17 -29.64 13.23 20.54
N ILE A 18 -29.58 14.57 20.49
CA ILE A 18 -29.84 15.36 19.27
C ILE A 18 -28.54 15.63 18.48
N ILE A 19 -27.36 15.49 19.09
CA ILE A 19 -26.08 15.64 18.38
C ILE A 19 -25.88 14.45 17.44
N LYS A 20 -26.09 14.70 16.14
CA LYS A 20 -25.65 13.78 15.09
C LYS A 20 -24.16 13.98 14.83
N THR A 21 -23.34 13.07 15.35
CA THR A 21 -21.94 12.99 14.94
C THR A 21 -21.86 12.47 13.51
N SER A 22 -21.23 13.24 12.62
CA SER A 22 -20.90 12.76 11.28
C SER A 22 -19.43 12.39 11.27
N ALA A 23 -19.11 11.16 10.87
CA ALA A 23 -17.74 10.81 10.52
C ALA A 23 -17.39 11.44 9.17
N GLN A 24 -16.10 11.59 8.89
CA GLN A 24 -15.66 11.93 7.53
C GLN A 24 -16.09 10.80 6.59
N THR A 25 -16.86 11.13 5.57
CA THR A 25 -16.96 10.30 4.38
C THR A 25 -15.66 10.47 3.60
N PRO A 26 -14.87 9.40 3.39
CA PRO A 26 -13.71 9.50 2.53
C PRO A 26 -14.16 9.95 1.14
N ASP A 27 -13.64 11.07 0.66
CA ASP A 27 -13.87 11.49 -0.71
C ASP A 27 -13.06 10.57 -1.64
N GLY A 28 -13.75 9.83 -2.51
CA GLY A 28 -13.14 8.95 -3.50
C GLY A 28 -13.18 7.45 -3.15
N LYS A 29 -12.45 6.65 -3.93
CA LYS A 29 -12.38 5.20 -3.71
C LYS A 29 -11.40 4.90 -2.58
N GLU A 30 -11.76 3.98 -1.68
CA GLU A 30 -10.85 3.44 -0.67
C GLU A 30 -9.56 2.92 -1.34
N MET A 31 -8.39 3.36 -0.85
CA MET A 31 -7.10 2.85 -1.30
C MET A 31 -6.83 1.49 -0.66
N ARG A 32 -6.60 0.48 -1.50
CA ARG A 32 -6.18 -0.86 -1.08
C ARG A 32 -4.86 -1.13 -1.78
N GLY A 33 -3.79 -0.74 -1.09
CA GLY A 33 -2.43 -0.76 -1.62
C GLY A 33 -1.63 -1.97 -1.16
N VAL A 34 -0.68 -2.40 -1.99
CA VAL A 34 0.37 -3.37 -1.63
C VAL A 34 1.74 -2.78 -1.92
N TRP A 35 2.73 -3.11 -1.08
CA TRP A 35 4.13 -2.77 -1.30
C TRP A 35 4.85 -3.95 -1.93
N ILE A 36 5.66 -3.69 -2.96
CA ILE A 36 6.57 -4.67 -3.56
C ILE A 36 8.00 -4.20 -3.31
N ALA A 37 8.65 -4.81 -2.33
CA ALA A 37 10.04 -4.57 -1.98
C ALA A 37 10.97 -5.35 -2.91
N THR A 38 11.96 -4.64 -3.45
CA THR A 38 12.94 -5.19 -4.37
C THR A 38 14.30 -5.44 -3.71
N VAL A 39 14.56 -4.74 -2.59
CA VAL A 39 15.78 -4.95 -1.80
C VAL A 39 15.89 -6.41 -1.38
N LYS A 40 17.06 -7.03 -1.61
CA LYS A 40 17.31 -8.45 -1.33
C LYS A 40 16.34 -9.42 -1.99
N ASN A 41 15.68 -9.03 -3.08
CA ASN A 41 14.68 -9.88 -3.75
C ASN A 41 13.54 -10.28 -2.80
N LEU A 42 13.14 -9.39 -1.87
CA LEU A 42 12.17 -9.73 -0.81
C LEU A 42 10.80 -10.12 -1.37
N ASP A 43 10.25 -9.31 -2.27
CA ASP A 43 9.00 -9.58 -2.96
C ASP A 43 9.20 -9.78 -4.46
N TYR A 44 10.15 -9.07 -5.08
CA TYR A 44 10.41 -9.13 -6.53
C TYR A 44 11.85 -8.76 -6.93
N PRO A 45 12.41 -9.37 -8.00
CA PRO A 45 11.98 -10.66 -8.54
C PRO A 45 12.30 -11.77 -7.55
N SER A 46 11.56 -12.87 -7.58
CA SER A 46 11.76 -14.03 -6.70
C SER A 46 13.18 -14.61 -6.78
N SER A 47 13.83 -14.42 -7.93
CA SER A 47 15.26 -14.68 -8.10
C SER A 47 15.86 -13.75 -9.15
N LYS A 48 17.03 -13.19 -8.83
CA LYS A 48 17.87 -12.40 -9.75
C LYS A 48 18.55 -13.22 -10.85
N PHE A 49 18.31 -14.52 -10.90
CA PHE A 49 18.79 -15.44 -11.95
C PHE A 49 17.70 -15.82 -12.96
N LEU A 50 16.48 -15.33 -12.77
CA LEU A 50 15.41 -15.47 -13.77
C LEU A 50 15.75 -14.69 -15.03
N SER A 51 15.35 -15.23 -16.18
CA SER A 51 15.34 -14.51 -17.45
C SER A 51 14.45 -13.27 -17.37
N SER A 52 14.68 -12.31 -18.26
CA SER A 52 13.83 -11.12 -18.34
C SER A 52 12.36 -11.48 -18.62
N GLU A 53 12.11 -12.53 -19.38
CA GLU A 53 10.77 -13.06 -19.68
C GLU A 53 10.10 -13.62 -18.41
N GLU A 54 10.82 -14.39 -17.61
CA GLU A 54 10.31 -14.95 -16.36
C GLU A 54 10.03 -13.84 -15.33
N GLN A 55 10.92 -12.85 -15.19
CA GLN A 55 10.70 -11.71 -14.29
C GLN A 55 9.46 -10.91 -14.70
N LYS A 56 9.29 -10.63 -16.01
CA LYS A 56 8.08 -9.96 -16.52
C LYS A 56 6.83 -10.77 -16.23
N LYS A 57 6.87 -12.08 -16.48
CA LYS A 57 5.73 -12.97 -16.22
C LYS A 57 5.36 -12.98 -14.73
N GLU A 58 6.36 -13.10 -13.86
CA GLU A 58 6.17 -13.05 -12.41
C GLU A 58 5.49 -11.74 -11.99
N PHE A 59 5.98 -10.60 -12.51
CA PHE A 59 5.38 -9.31 -12.21
C PHE A 59 3.93 -9.22 -12.69
N THR A 60 3.62 -9.68 -13.91
CA THR A 60 2.23 -9.69 -14.41
C THR A 60 1.33 -10.63 -13.61
N ASP A 61 1.82 -11.80 -13.23
CA ASP A 61 1.06 -12.75 -12.40
C ASP A 61 0.73 -12.14 -11.02
N MET A 62 1.66 -11.39 -10.42
CA MET A 62 1.42 -10.63 -9.17
C MET A 62 0.33 -9.58 -9.35
N LEU A 63 0.39 -8.79 -10.43
CA LEU A 63 -0.61 -7.75 -10.72
C LEU A 63 -2.00 -8.34 -10.95
N ASP A 64 -2.09 -9.45 -11.68
CA ASP A 64 -3.34 -10.17 -11.92
C ASP A 64 -3.93 -10.71 -10.62
N TYR A 65 -3.09 -11.26 -9.74
CA TYR A 65 -3.51 -11.70 -8.42
C TYR A 65 -4.03 -10.54 -7.56
N PHE A 66 -3.29 -9.43 -7.49
CA PHE A 66 -3.69 -8.23 -6.74
C PHE A 66 -5.03 -7.67 -7.21
N SER A 67 -5.21 -7.56 -8.53
CA SER A 67 -6.48 -7.17 -9.14
C SER A 67 -7.62 -8.11 -8.73
N LYS A 68 -7.40 -9.43 -8.78
CA LYS A 68 -8.39 -10.46 -8.41
C LYS A 68 -8.84 -10.37 -6.95
N ILE A 69 -7.95 -10.00 -6.03
CA ILE A 69 -8.27 -9.84 -4.61
C ILE A 69 -8.72 -8.41 -4.25
N GLY A 70 -8.87 -7.53 -5.24
CA GLY A 70 -9.42 -6.19 -5.06
C GLY A 70 -8.41 -5.10 -4.67
N ILE A 71 -7.10 -5.38 -4.69
CA ILE A 71 -6.05 -4.35 -4.57
C ILE A 71 -6.16 -3.40 -5.76
N ASN A 72 -6.02 -2.10 -5.51
CA ASN A 72 -6.17 -1.05 -6.53
C ASN A 72 -4.95 -0.12 -6.64
N ALA A 73 -3.91 -0.35 -5.83
CA ALA A 73 -2.67 0.40 -5.87
C ALA A 73 -1.47 -0.52 -5.59
N VAL A 74 -0.38 -0.32 -6.35
CA VAL A 74 0.90 -1.02 -6.15
C VAL A 74 1.99 0.01 -5.93
N PHE A 75 2.71 -0.13 -4.83
CA PHE A 75 3.88 0.68 -4.50
C PHE A 75 5.14 -0.16 -4.75
N PHE A 76 5.75 0.03 -5.93
CA PHE A 76 6.93 -0.71 -6.35
C PHE A 76 8.22 0.01 -5.95
N GLN A 77 9.13 -0.67 -5.25
CA GLN A 77 10.40 -0.10 -4.80
C GLN A 77 11.41 0.04 -5.95
N ILE A 78 11.39 1.18 -6.64
CA ILE A 78 12.26 1.43 -7.81
C ILE A 78 13.73 1.75 -7.47
N ARG A 79 14.03 2.17 -6.23
CA ARG A 79 15.35 2.63 -5.78
C ARG A 79 15.72 2.05 -4.40
N PRO A 80 16.04 0.75 -4.30
CA PRO A 80 16.22 0.06 -3.02
C PRO A 80 17.53 0.40 -2.28
N ALA A 81 18.64 0.61 -2.99
CA ALA A 81 19.98 0.71 -2.37
C ALA A 81 20.94 1.64 -3.15
N ALA A 82 20.50 2.87 -3.45
CA ALA A 82 21.23 3.81 -4.32
C ALA A 82 21.54 3.21 -5.71
N ASP A 83 20.53 2.54 -6.24
CA ASP A 83 20.50 1.87 -7.53
C ASP A 83 19.07 1.98 -8.11
N ALA A 84 18.86 1.55 -9.35
CA ALA A 84 17.60 1.77 -10.07
C ALA A 84 17.06 0.52 -10.76
N PHE A 85 15.74 0.37 -10.72
CA PHE A 85 14.95 -0.58 -11.51
C PHE A 85 14.47 0.02 -12.85
N PHE A 86 15.15 1.07 -13.33
CA PHE A 86 14.86 1.76 -14.57
C PHE A 86 16.15 2.34 -15.16
N PRO A 87 16.22 2.60 -16.48
CA PRO A 87 17.37 3.24 -17.09
C PRO A 87 17.59 4.62 -16.47
N SER A 88 18.71 4.82 -15.79
CA SER A 88 19.06 6.05 -15.09
C SER A 88 20.43 6.55 -15.52
N LYS A 89 20.58 7.87 -15.64
CA LYS A 89 21.87 8.54 -15.83
C LYS A 89 22.57 8.90 -14.51
N TYR A 90 21.87 8.70 -13.38
CA TYR A 90 22.32 9.12 -12.05
C TYR A 90 22.66 7.94 -11.14
N GLU A 91 21.96 6.81 -11.33
CA GLU A 91 22.06 5.64 -10.46
C GLU A 91 22.35 4.40 -11.33
N PRO A 92 23.16 3.45 -10.86
CA PRO A 92 23.40 2.21 -11.58
C PRO A 92 22.16 1.31 -11.57
N TRP A 93 22.07 0.37 -12.52
CA TRP A 93 21.08 -0.71 -12.44
C TRP A 93 21.21 -1.50 -11.14
N SER A 94 20.06 -1.89 -10.58
CA SER A 94 20.03 -2.61 -9.32
C SER A 94 20.64 -4.00 -9.42
N GLU A 95 21.45 -4.38 -8.42
CA GLU A 95 21.97 -5.74 -8.31
C GLU A 95 20.87 -6.78 -8.06
N TRP A 96 19.69 -6.37 -7.60
CA TRP A 96 18.57 -7.26 -7.34
C TRP A 96 17.89 -7.75 -8.63
N LEU A 97 18.18 -7.14 -9.78
CA LEU A 97 17.72 -7.61 -11.10
C LEU A 97 18.57 -8.74 -11.68
N THR A 98 19.90 -8.65 -11.54
CA THR A 98 20.86 -9.49 -12.30
C THR A 98 21.96 -10.13 -11.45
N GLY A 99 22.00 -9.82 -10.15
CA GLY A 99 23.10 -10.19 -9.26
C GLY A 99 24.35 -9.32 -9.38
N LYS A 100 24.38 -8.33 -10.30
CA LYS A 100 25.50 -7.41 -10.47
C LYS A 100 25.02 -5.98 -10.68
N GLN A 101 25.41 -5.08 -9.78
CA GLN A 101 25.09 -3.66 -9.89
C GLN A 101 25.62 -3.06 -11.21
N GLY A 102 24.84 -2.19 -11.84
CA GLY A 102 25.16 -1.55 -13.11
C GLY A 102 24.87 -2.40 -14.34
N LYS A 103 24.38 -3.63 -14.17
CA LYS A 103 23.99 -4.52 -15.27
C LYS A 103 22.46 -4.74 -15.30
N ALA A 104 21.86 -4.51 -16.46
CA ALA A 104 20.52 -4.96 -16.82
C ALA A 104 20.56 -6.26 -17.61
#